data_AF-A0A9E3BQD6-F1
#
_entry.id   AF-A0A9E3BQD6-F1
#
_cell.length_a   1.000
_cell.length_b   1.000
_cell.length_c   1.000
_cell.angle_alpha   90.00
_cell.angle_beta   90.00
_cell.angle_gamma   90.00
#
_symmetry.space_group_name_H-M   'P 1'
#
loop_
_entity.id
_entity.type
_entity.pdbx_description
1 polymer ?
#
loop_
_entity_poly.entity_id
_entity_poly.type
_entity_poly.pdbx_seq_one_letter_code
_entity_poly.pdbx_strand_id
1 'polypeptide(L)'
;MRRVRKARYAEAPVVDDAEAVIDGIVAKYVKAGILNDRRFAEHKADSLSRRGTSQRRIREKLALARVGRDDVDHALASLRDETDGDGEFTAAVALARRRRLGPFADPAIRRERRDKHLAAMGRAGFALGLARRVIDAKDEDALQE
;
A
#
# COMPACT_ATOMS: atom_id res chain seq x y z
N MET A 1 -10.19 -24.15 3.69
CA MET A 1 -10.81 -23.20 2.73
C MET A 1 -12.06 -22.49 3.26
N ARG A 2 -12.04 -21.16 3.47
CA ARG A 2 -13.15 -20.42 4.14
C ARG A 2 -14.50 -20.52 3.41
N ARG A 3 -14.52 -20.36 2.08
CA ARG A 3 -15.79 -20.40 1.30
C ARG A 3 -16.38 -21.80 1.22
N VAL A 4 -15.54 -22.82 1.01
CA VAL A 4 -15.95 -24.25 1.04
C VAL A 4 -16.53 -24.60 2.41
N ARG A 5 -15.84 -24.23 3.50
CA ARG A 5 -16.35 -24.43 4.87
C ARG A 5 -17.70 -23.73 5.07
N LYS A 6 -17.83 -22.47 4.65
CA LYS A 6 -19.09 -21.72 4.76
C LYS A 6 -20.23 -22.39 3.98
N ALA A 7 -19.97 -22.89 2.77
CA ALA A 7 -20.97 -23.60 1.97
C ALA A 7 -21.43 -24.91 2.65
N ARG A 8 -20.48 -25.69 3.20
CA ARG A 8 -20.79 -26.88 3.98
C ARG A 8 -21.63 -26.57 5.22
N TYR A 9 -21.31 -25.52 5.97
CA TYR A 9 -22.12 -25.07 7.11
C TYR A 9 -23.54 -24.64 6.72
N ALA A 10 -23.71 -24.11 5.52
CA ALA A 10 -25.00 -23.69 5.00
C ALA A 10 -25.75 -24.81 4.26
N GLU A 11 -25.26 -26.05 4.34
CA GLU A 11 -25.79 -27.22 3.62
C GLU A 11 -25.96 -27.00 2.12
N ALA A 12 -25.17 -26.07 1.56
CA ALA A 12 -25.19 -25.78 0.13
C ALA A 12 -24.43 -26.87 -0.64
N PRO A 13 -24.81 -27.13 -1.91
CA PRO A 13 -24.08 -28.08 -2.75
C PRO A 13 -22.60 -27.69 -2.88
N VAL A 14 -21.71 -28.66 -2.60
CA VAL A 14 -20.26 -28.54 -2.78
C VAL A 14 -19.81 -29.74 -3.57
N VAL A 15 -18.97 -29.52 -4.58
CA VAL A 15 -18.38 -30.61 -5.38
C VAL A 15 -17.57 -31.55 -4.48
N ASP A 16 -17.62 -32.85 -4.76
CA ASP A 16 -16.78 -33.83 -4.10
C ASP A 16 -15.29 -33.50 -4.28
N ASP A 17 -14.49 -33.68 -3.23
CA ASP A 17 -13.07 -33.29 -3.18
C ASP A 17 -12.79 -31.86 -3.68
N ALA A 18 -13.70 -30.92 -3.38
CA ALA A 18 -13.56 -29.51 -3.77
C ALA A 18 -12.19 -28.90 -3.45
N GLU A 19 -11.52 -29.33 -2.38
CA GLU A 19 -10.17 -28.85 -2.05
C GLU A 19 -9.15 -29.29 -3.11
N ALA A 20 -9.11 -30.57 -3.49
CA ALA A 20 -8.23 -31.07 -4.53
C ALA A 20 -8.54 -30.48 -5.92
N VAL A 21 -9.82 -30.29 -6.24
CA VAL A 21 -10.24 -29.66 -7.51
C VAL A 21 -9.70 -28.22 -7.58
N ILE A 22 -9.83 -27.45 -6.49
CA ILE A 22 -9.34 -26.07 -6.47
C ILE A 22 -7.82 -26.03 -6.53
N ASP A 23 -7.12 -26.90 -5.78
CA ASP A 23 -5.66 -26.96 -5.82
C ASP A 23 -5.15 -27.28 -7.24
N GLY A 24 -5.82 -28.18 -7.95
CA GLY A 24 -5.51 -28.48 -9.35
C GLY A 24 -5.70 -27.28 -10.28
N ILE A 25 -6.77 -26.50 -10.10
CA ILE A 25 -7.02 -25.27 -10.89
C ILE A 25 -5.96 -24.20 -10.56
N VAL A 26 -5.65 -24.00 -9.28
CA VAL A 26 -4.63 -23.04 -8.85
C VAL A 26 -3.28 -23.42 -9.44
N ALA A 27 -2.86 -24.67 -9.32
CA ALA A 27 -1.59 -25.16 -9.89
C ALA A 27 -1.52 -24.93 -11.41
N LYS A 28 -2.61 -25.19 -12.14
CA LYS A 28 -2.70 -24.92 -13.59
C LYS A 28 -2.46 -23.43 -13.91
N TYR A 29 -3.09 -22.52 -13.16
CA TYR A 29 -2.95 -21.09 -13.41
C TYR A 29 -1.64 -20.49 -12.92
N VAL A 30 -1.05 -21.04 -11.86
CA VAL A 30 0.31 -20.69 -11.44
C VAL A 30 1.31 -21.12 -12.51
N LYS A 31 1.20 -22.37 -13.02
CA LYS A 31 2.06 -22.87 -14.10
C LYS A 31 1.94 -22.05 -15.39
N ALA A 32 0.72 -21.58 -15.70
CA ALA A 32 0.47 -20.70 -16.84
C ALA A 32 0.95 -19.24 -16.62
N GLY A 33 1.43 -18.90 -15.42
CA GLY A 33 1.85 -17.54 -15.06
C GLY A 33 0.72 -16.54 -14.90
N ILE A 34 -0.54 -16.99 -14.89
CA ILE A 34 -1.73 -16.14 -14.71
C ILE A 34 -1.87 -15.73 -13.25
N LEU A 35 -1.63 -16.66 -12.33
CA LEU A 35 -1.54 -16.37 -10.89
C LEU A 35 -0.07 -16.20 -10.51
N ASN A 36 0.28 -15.03 -9.99
CA ASN A 36 1.65 -14.70 -9.58
C ASN A 36 1.60 -13.66 -8.45
N ASP A 37 1.88 -14.10 -7.23
CA ASP A 37 1.80 -13.27 -6.03
C ASP A 37 2.84 -12.16 -6.01
N ARG A 38 4.04 -12.42 -6.54
CA ARG A 38 5.11 -11.41 -6.69
C ARG A 38 4.67 -10.25 -7.58
N ARG A 39 4.20 -10.55 -8.80
CA ARG A 39 3.68 -9.52 -9.74
C ARG A 39 2.47 -8.79 -9.17
N PHE A 40 1.61 -9.51 -8.45
CA PHE A 40 0.49 -8.88 -7.76
C PHE A 40 0.97 -7.91 -6.68
N ALA A 41 1.97 -8.31 -5.88
CA ALA A 41 2.53 -7.49 -4.81
C ALA A 41 3.19 -6.22 -5.34
N GLU A 42 4.02 -6.34 -6.38
CA GLU A 42 4.70 -5.22 -7.07
C GLU A 42 3.68 -4.19 -7.57
N HIS A 43 2.72 -4.60 -8.41
CA HIS A 43 1.70 -3.70 -8.93
C HIS A 43 0.85 -3.06 -7.84
N LYS A 44 0.50 -3.83 -6.80
CA LYS A 44 -0.30 -3.32 -5.70
C LYS A 44 0.47 -2.30 -4.86
N ALA A 45 1.76 -2.56 -4.62
CA ALA A 45 2.65 -1.67 -3.88
C ALA A 45 2.83 -0.35 -4.62
N ASP A 46 3.15 -0.39 -5.92
CA ASP A 46 3.27 0.79 -6.78
C ASP A 46 1.98 1.63 -6.80
N SER A 47 0.84 1.00 -7.08
CA SER A 47 -0.46 1.69 -7.08
C SER A 47 -0.77 2.36 -5.74
N LEU A 48 -0.44 1.72 -4.62
CA LEU A 48 -0.65 2.28 -3.29
C LEU A 48 0.32 3.42 -2.97
N SER A 49 1.58 3.28 -3.37
CA SER A 49 2.64 4.29 -3.19
C SER A 49 2.27 5.59 -3.91
N ARG A 50 1.91 5.51 -5.21
CA ARG A 50 1.45 6.65 -6.02
C ARG A 50 0.24 7.37 -5.41
N ARG A 51 -0.59 6.65 -4.65
CA ARG A 51 -1.75 7.20 -3.93
C ARG A 51 -1.41 7.78 -2.55
N GLY A 52 -0.13 7.87 -2.20
CA GLY A 52 0.36 8.36 -0.92
C GLY A 52 0.09 7.41 0.25
N THR A 53 0.33 6.13 0.04
CA THR A 53 0.33 5.12 1.11
C THR A 53 1.77 4.86 1.53
N SER A 54 2.09 4.99 2.82
CA SER A 54 3.43 4.65 3.34
C SER A 54 3.80 3.18 3.11
N GLN A 55 5.08 2.88 2.97
CA GLN A 55 5.60 1.51 2.88
C GLN A 55 5.10 0.63 4.03
N ARG A 56 5.00 1.18 5.25
CA ARG A 56 4.43 0.47 6.39
C ARG A 56 2.99 0.01 6.14
N ARG A 57 2.14 0.91 5.65
CA ARG A 57 0.74 0.59 5.31
C ARG A 57 0.61 -0.31 4.08
N ILE A 58 1.54 -0.21 3.13
CA ILE A 58 1.62 -1.13 1.98
C ILE A 58 1.90 -2.55 2.48
N ARG A 59 2.92 -2.73 3.33
CA ARG A 59 3.24 -4.01 3.97
C ARG A 59 2.03 -4.61 4.68
N GLU A 60 1.34 -3.82 5.51
CA GLU A 60 0.13 -4.24 6.22
C GLU A 60 -0.98 -4.70 5.24
N LYS A 61 -1.21 -3.96 4.15
CA LYS A 61 -2.23 -4.29 3.15
C LYS A 61 -1.90 -5.57 2.37
N LEU A 62 -0.64 -5.79 2.02
CA LEU A 62 -0.21 -7.00 1.33
C LEU A 62 -0.28 -8.23 2.25
N ALA A 63 0.09 -8.08 3.52
CA ALA A 63 -0.06 -9.14 4.52
C ALA A 63 -1.54 -9.52 4.74
N LEU A 64 -2.46 -8.53 4.75
CA LEU A 64 -3.90 -8.78 4.80
C LEU A 64 -4.41 -9.52 3.55
N ALA A 65 -3.78 -9.29 2.39
CA ALA A 65 -4.04 -10.04 1.17
C ALA A 65 -3.40 -11.44 1.15
N ARG A 66 -2.71 -11.84 2.23
CA ARG A 66 -2.03 -13.13 2.39
C ARG A 66 -0.87 -13.37 1.43
N VAL A 67 -0.29 -12.29 0.89
CA VAL A 67 0.94 -12.35 0.10
C VAL A 67 2.10 -12.83 0.99
N GLY A 68 2.96 -13.69 0.46
CA GLY A 68 4.13 -14.20 1.16
C GLY A 68 5.09 -13.09 1.57
N ARG A 69 5.79 -13.26 2.70
CA ARG A 69 6.70 -12.24 3.23
C ARG A 69 7.79 -11.85 2.22
N ASP A 70 8.36 -12.83 1.53
CA ASP A 70 9.43 -12.61 0.56
C ASP A 70 8.94 -11.77 -0.63
N ASP A 71 7.73 -12.02 -1.13
CA ASP A 71 7.10 -11.23 -2.19
C ASP A 71 6.79 -9.79 -1.73
N VAL A 72 6.40 -9.61 -0.46
CA VAL A 72 6.19 -8.28 0.12
C VAL A 72 7.50 -7.52 0.23
N ASP A 73 8.54 -8.16 0.77
CA ASP A 73 9.85 -7.54 0.93
C ASP A 73 10.47 -7.22 -0.44
N HIS A 74 10.28 -8.09 -1.44
CA HIS A 74 10.66 -7.83 -2.83
C HIS A 74 9.90 -6.61 -3.41
N ALA A 75 8.58 -6.58 -3.32
CA ALA A 75 7.78 -5.47 -3.85
C ALA A 75 8.16 -4.12 -3.22
N LEU A 76 8.49 -4.10 -1.93
CA LEU A 76 8.94 -2.88 -1.24
C LEU A 76 10.38 -2.49 -1.60
N ALA A 77 11.23 -3.44 -1.97
CA ALA A 77 12.58 -3.17 -2.49
C ALA A 77 12.50 -2.57 -3.90
N SER A 78 11.70 -3.16 -4.80
CA SER A 78 11.47 -2.62 -6.14
C SER A 78 11.01 -1.15 -6.13
N LEU A 79 10.15 -0.78 -5.18
CA LEU A 79 9.74 0.61 -5.02
C LEU A 79 10.89 1.57 -4.70
N ARG A 80 11.91 1.13 -3.95
CA ARG A 80 13.07 1.97 -3.62
C ARG A 80 13.96 2.13 -4.84
N ASP A 81 14.20 1.04 -5.56
CA ASP A 81 15.08 1.02 -6.74
C ASP A 81 14.49 1.88 -7.88
N GLU A 82 13.17 1.84 -8.09
CA GLU A 82 12.49 2.66 -9.11
C GLU A 82 12.48 4.16 -8.82
N THR A 83 12.76 4.56 -7.59
CA THR A 83 12.63 5.95 -7.12
C THR A 83 13.92 6.54 -6.57
N ASP A 84 15.07 5.90 -6.83
CA ASP A 84 16.38 6.27 -6.28
C ASP A 84 16.37 6.46 -4.75
N GLY A 85 15.49 5.71 -4.05
CA GLY A 85 15.31 5.78 -2.60
C GLY A 85 14.26 6.79 -2.10
N ASP A 86 13.73 7.67 -2.96
CA ASP A 86 12.81 8.74 -2.58
C ASP A 86 11.32 8.38 -2.62
N GLY A 87 10.96 7.14 -2.98
CA GLY A 87 9.56 6.73 -3.14
C GLY A 87 8.67 6.93 -1.91
N GLU A 88 9.24 6.82 -0.69
CA GLU A 88 8.49 7.13 0.55
C GLU A 88 8.22 8.64 0.67
N PHE A 89 9.16 9.49 0.24
CA PHE A 89 8.98 10.94 0.18
C PHE A 89 7.93 11.32 -0.87
N THR A 90 8.00 10.76 -2.08
CA THR A 90 7.00 10.96 -3.13
C THR A 90 5.61 10.57 -2.67
N ALA A 91 5.47 9.42 -1.99
CA ALA A 91 4.20 9.01 -1.40
C ALA A 91 3.71 9.98 -0.31
N ALA A 92 4.60 10.48 0.54
CA ALA A 92 4.27 11.47 1.56
C ALA A 92 3.74 12.78 0.94
N VAL A 93 4.39 13.28 -0.12
CA VAL A 93 3.96 14.45 -0.88
C VAL A 93 2.60 14.20 -1.54
N ALA A 94 2.41 13.05 -2.18
CA ALA A 94 1.14 12.67 -2.81
C ALA A 94 -0.02 12.64 -1.79
N LEU A 95 0.23 12.15 -0.58
CA LEU A 95 -0.77 12.20 0.50
C LEU A 95 -1.07 13.65 0.91
N ALA A 96 -0.04 14.45 1.14
CA ALA A 96 -0.16 15.83 1.57
C ALA A 96 -0.96 16.66 0.56
N ARG A 97 -0.65 16.52 -0.74
CA ARG A 97 -1.40 17.15 -1.84
C ARG A 97 -2.86 16.73 -1.85
N ARG A 98 -3.13 15.42 -1.84
CA ARG A 98 -4.53 14.90 -1.85
C ARG A 98 -5.35 15.37 -0.65
N ARG A 99 -4.73 15.52 0.51
CA ARG A 99 -5.41 15.93 1.75
C ARG A 99 -5.28 17.41 2.08
N ARG A 100 -4.69 18.22 1.19
CA ARG A 100 -4.44 19.66 1.42
C ARG A 100 -3.75 19.92 2.75
N LEU A 101 -2.63 19.24 2.98
CA LEU A 101 -1.80 19.36 4.18
C LEU A 101 -0.54 20.17 3.89
N GLY A 102 0.01 20.80 4.92
CA GLY A 102 1.29 21.50 4.82
C GLY A 102 1.26 22.57 3.73
N PRO A 103 2.18 22.55 2.75
CA PRO A 103 2.22 23.51 1.64
C PRO A 103 0.95 23.55 0.78
N PHE A 104 0.21 22.45 0.71
CA PHE A 104 -1.04 22.33 -0.07
C PHE A 104 -2.28 22.80 0.71
N ALA A 105 -2.12 23.19 1.97
CA ALA A 105 -3.19 23.74 2.80
C ALA A 105 -3.35 25.25 2.53
N ASP A 106 -4.50 25.80 2.89
CA ASP A 106 -4.70 27.25 2.87
C ASP A 106 -3.66 27.94 3.78
N PRO A 107 -2.86 28.89 3.22
CA PRO A 107 -1.83 29.61 3.96
C PRO A 107 -2.32 30.26 5.27
N ALA A 108 -3.58 30.72 5.32
CA ALA A 108 -4.16 31.39 6.48
C ALA A 108 -4.25 30.48 7.72
N ILE A 109 -4.50 29.18 7.52
CA ILE A 109 -4.71 28.19 8.60
C ILE A 109 -3.54 27.23 8.76
N ARG A 110 -2.56 27.28 7.84
CA ARG A 110 -1.47 26.32 7.76
C ARG A 110 -0.67 26.22 9.07
N ARG A 111 -0.33 27.37 9.67
CA ARG A 111 0.44 27.44 10.92
C ARG A 111 -0.33 26.87 12.11
N GLU A 112 -1.59 27.24 12.25
CA GLU A 112 -2.46 26.78 13.34
C GLU A 112 -2.74 25.26 13.25
N ARG A 113 -2.89 24.73 12.03
CA ARG A 113 -3.21 23.31 11.80
C ARG A 113 -1.98 22.42 11.65
N ARG A 114 -0.77 22.94 11.82
CA ARG A 114 0.47 22.19 11.63
C ARG A 114 0.50 20.86 12.38
N ASP A 115 0.16 20.87 13.66
CA ASP A 115 0.17 19.64 14.47
C ASP A 115 -0.90 18.64 14.02
N LYS A 116 -2.05 19.13 13.54
CA LYS A 116 -3.09 18.30 12.94
C LYS A 116 -2.61 17.64 11.65
N HIS A 117 -1.84 18.38 10.83
CA HIS A 117 -1.26 17.86 9.59
C HIS A 117 -0.21 16.77 9.88
N LEU A 118 0.67 17.00 10.85
CA LEU A 118 1.66 16.01 11.27
C LEU A 118 1.00 14.75 11.85
N ALA A 119 -0.05 14.92 12.66
CA ALA A 119 -0.83 13.79 13.17
C ALA A 119 -1.51 13.01 12.03
N ALA A 120 -1.98 13.68 10.98
CA ALA A 120 -2.55 13.02 9.81
C ALA A 120 -1.51 12.18 9.06
N MET A 121 -0.28 12.68 8.89
CA MET A 121 0.85 11.94 8.29
C MET A 121 1.25 10.73 9.13
N GLY A 122 1.36 10.90 10.46
CA GLY A 122 1.69 9.82 11.38
C GLY A 122 0.64 8.69 11.38
N ARG A 123 -0.66 9.04 11.37
CA ARG A 123 -1.75 8.05 11.22
C ARG A 123 -1.70 7.32 9.87
N ALA A 124 -1.26 8.00 8.82
CA ALA A 124 -1.02 7.39 7.51
C ALA A 124 0.24 6.52 7.45
N GLY A 125 1.06 6.52 8.51
CA GLY A 125 2.18 5.60 8.70
C GLY A 125 3.54 6.14 8.32
N PHE A 126 3.65 7.43 7.99
CA PHE A 126 4.94 8.08 7.69
C PHE A 126 5.73 8.37 8.97
N ALA A 127 7.06 8.28 8.87
CA ALA A 127 7.97 8.65 9.95
C ALA A 127 7.90 10.15 10.23
N LEU A 128 8.10 10.55 11.50
CA LEU A 128 7.98 11.94 11.93
C LEU A 128 8.93 12.88 11.18
N GLY A 129 10.19 12.46 10.95
CA GLY A 129 11.16 13.26 10.20
C GLY A 129 10.70 13.56 8.78
N LEU A 130 10.16 12.56 8.08
CA LEU A 130 9.62 12.71 6.74
C LEU A 130 8.35 13.58 6.72
N ALA A 131 7.46 13.36 7.68
CA ALA A 131 6.26 14.19 7.85
C ALA A 131 6.64 15.66 8.09
N ARG A 132 7.66 15.92 8.91
CA ARG A 132 8.18 17.27 9.16
C ARG A 132 8.70 17.90 7.87
N ARG A 133 9.56 17.18 7.12
CA ARG A 133 10.11 17.62 5.83
C ARG A 133 9.01 18.07 4.87
N VAL A 134 7.94 17.26 4.74
CA VAL A 134 6.82 17.58 3.84
C VAL A 134 5.94 18.72 4.36
N ILE A 135 5.54 18.69 5.64
CA ILE A 135 4.57 19.67 6.19
C ILE A 135 5.18 21.07 6.34
N ASP A 136 6.48 21.15 6.62
CA ASP A 136 7.18 22.41 6.88
C ASP A 136 7.88 22.99 5.63
N ALA A 137 7.85 22.31 4.48
CA ALA A 137 8.40 22.84 3.23
C ALA A 137 7.80 24.20 2.86
N LYS A 138 8.56 25.13 2.29
CA LYS A 138 8.09 26.51 2.10
C LYS A 138 6.80 26.58 1.28
N ASP A 139 6.78 25.90 0.14
CA ASP A 139 5.74 25.90 -0.88
C ASP A 139 5.71 24.54 -1.60
N GLU A 140 4.85 24.40 -2.61
CA GLU A 140 4.76 23.18 -3.40
C GLU A 140 5.99 22.93 -4.28
N ASP A 141 6.71 23.99 -4.65
CA ASP A 141 7.89 23.93 -5.52
C ASP A 141 9.09 23.37 -4.76
N ALA A 142 9.24 23.72 -3.48
CA ALA A 142 10.24 23.14 -2.57
C ALA A 142 10.08 21.62 -2.31
N LEU A 143 9.03 20.98 -2.85
CA LEU A 143 8.79 19.54 -2.80
C LEU A 143 9.00 18.84 -4.15
N GLN A 144 9.37 19.58 -5.20
CA GLN A 144 9.59 19.06 -6.56
C GLN A 144 11.08 19.00 -6.96
N GLU A 145 11.97 19.57 -6.14
CA GLU A 145 13.43 19.33 -6.16
C GLU A 145 13.79 18.02 -5.45
#